data_AF-A0A973BI55-F1
#
_entry.id   AF-A0A973BI55-F1
#
_cell.length_a   1.000
_cell.length_b   1.000
_cell.length_c   1.000
_cell.angle_alpha   90.00
_cell.angle_beta   90.00
_cell.angle_gamma   90.00
#
_symmetry.space_group_name_H-M   'P 1'
#
loop_
_entity.id
_entity.type
_entity.pdbx_description
1 polymer ?
#
loop_
_entity_poly.entity_id
_entity_poly.type
_entity_poly.pdbx_seq_one_letter_code
_entity_poly.pdbx_strand_id
1 'polypeptide(L)'
;MKLLVVPDIHEDLVFLQSILSEEDLDSFDHVVLLGDYFDPRGILNPDLDNLRRVAETLLSVKQQLGERLHMLCGNHDLPYYALRPVCRVGSGKPNTVIAQWLESTTLERAEIINDVWDDLFWRNLKGAVLLDGWLFSHAGIHPDYWPKGLSGPLDAYERFQQHWRDAMATLFG
;
A
#
# COMPACT_ATOMS: atom_id res chain seq x y z
N MET A 1 1.49 -23.17 -6.66
CA MET A 1 2.09 -21.83 -6.50
C MET A 1 2.42 -21.63 -5.02
N LYS A 2 3.58 -21.07 -4.69
CA LYS A 2 4.00 -20.77 -3.32
C LYS A 2 3.91 -19.26 -3.08
N LEU A 3 3.14 -18.86 -2.08
CA LEU A 3 2.91 -17.47 -1.70
C LEU A 3 3.51 -17.16 -0.34
N LEU A 4 4.15 -15.99 -0.22
CA LEU A 4 4.38 -15.34 1.06
C LEU A 4 3.38 -14.19 1.19
N VAL A 5 2.61 -14.18 2.27
CA VAL A 5 1.65 -13.11 2.57
C VAL A 5 2.09 -12.44 3.87
N VAL A 6 2.36 -11.15 3.82
CA VAL A 6 2.82 -10.35 4.95
C VAL A 6 1.69 -9.41 5.36
N PRO A 7 1.24 -9.46 6.63
CA PRO A 7 0.19 -8.59 7.16
C PRO A 7 0.70 -7.15 7.38
N ASP A 8 -0.11 -6.34 8.07
CA ASP A 8 0.20 -4.94 8.42
C ASP A 8 1.62 -4.79 8.99
N ILE A 9 2.33 -3.73 8.57
CA ILE A 9 3.70 -3.45 9.00
C ILE A 9 3.73 -2.35 10.05
N HIS A 10 2.97 -1.26 9.88
CA HIS A 10 2.89 -0.13 10.81
C HIS A 10 4.25 0.36 11.32
N GLU A 11 5.20 0.57 10.40
CA GLU A 11 6.58 0.97 10.71
C GLU A 11 7.35 0.02 11.64
N ASP A 12 6.88 -1.21 11.84
CA ASP A 12 7.62 -2.25 12.56
C ASP A 12 8.73 -2.81 11.67
N LEU A 13 9.83 -2.06 11.62
CA LEU A 13 11.01 -2.43 10.84
C LEU A 13 11.65 -3.72 11.36
N VAL A 14 11.52 -4.03 12.66
CA VAL A 14 12.05 -5.27 13.23
C VAL A 14 11.29 -6.47 12.70
N PHE A 15 9.94 -6.40 12.71
CA PHE A 15 9.08 -7.41 12.12
C PHE A 15 9.32 -7.59 10.61
N LEU A 16 9.42 -6.49 9.86
CA LEU A 16 9.72 -6.58 8.43
C LEU A 16 11.08 -7.24 8.19
N GLN A 17 12.11 -6.83 8.94
CA GLN A 17 13.45 -7.40 8.81
C GLN A 17 13.51 -8.87 9.21
N SER A 18 12.77 -9.31 10.23
CA SER A 18 12.73 -10.73 10.59
C SER A 18 12.22 -11.58 9.42
N ILE A 19 11.12 -11.16 8.78
CA ILE A 19 10.59 -11.85 7.58
C ILE A 19 11.62 -11.87 6.47
N LEU A 20 12.23 -10.72 6.12
CA LEU A 20 13.21 -10.63 5.03
C LEU A 20 14.48 -11.44 5.30
N SER A 21 14.81 -11.72 6.56
CA SER A 21 16.01 -12.47 6.96
C SER A 21 15.79 -13.97 7.13
N GLU A 22 14.58 -14.38 7.52
CA GLU A 22 14.25 -15.78 7.79
C GLU A 22 13.72 -16.50 6.54
N GLU A 23 13.04 -15.77 5.66
CA GLU A 23 12.43 -16.34 4.46
C GLU A 23 13.35 -16.25 3.24
N ASP A 24 13.47 -17.35 2.50
CA ASP A 24 14.05 -17.34 1.15
C ASP A 24 13.02 -16.80 0.16
N LEU A 25 13.06 -15.49 -0.09
CA LEU A 25 12.13 -14.78 -0.99
C LEU A 25 12.17 -15.31 -2.44
N ASP A 26 13.27 -15.92 -2.87
CA ASP A 26 13.37 -16.52 -4.20
C ASP A 26 12.66 -17.88 -4.30
N SER A 27 12.36 -18.51 -3.16
CA SER A 27 11.56 -19.73 -3.11
C SER A 27 10.07 -19.51 -3.37
N PHE A 28 9.59 -18.25 -3.36
CA PHE A 28 8.20 -17.89 -3.55
C PHE A 28 7.92 -17.40 -4.98
N ASP A 29 6.82 -17.87 -5.56
CA ASP A 29 6.35 -17.41 -6.87
C ASP A 29 5.88 -15.95 -6.79
N HIS A 30 5.20 -15.60 -5.70
CA HIS A 30 4.77 -14.23 -5.40
C HIS A 30 4.85 -13.91 -3.91
N VAL A 31 5.04 -12.63 -3.63
CA VAL A 31 4.96 -12.03 -2.30
C VAL A 31 3.83 -11.00 -2.31
N VAL A 32 2.97 -11.04 -1.30
CA VAL A 32 1.85 -10.11 -1.13
C VAL A 32 2.01 -9.38 0.20
N LEU A 33 2.20 -8.06 0.17
CA LEU A 33 2.16 -7.23 1.37
C LEU A 33 0.76 -6.61 1.49
N LEU A 34 0.06 -6.86 2.59
CA LEU A 34 -1.37 -6.53 2.72
C LEU A 34 -1.68 -5.05 2.97
N GLY A 35 -0.67 -4.18 3.07
CA GLY A 35 -0.83 -2.73 3.28
C GLY A 35 -0.49 -2.32 4.70
N ASP A 36 -0.95 -1.12 5.08
CA ASP A 36 -0.69 -0.50 6.39
C ASP A 36 0.81 -0.50 6.69
N TYR A 37 1.56 0.14 5.81
CA TYR A 37 3.02 0.23 5.90
C TYR A 37 3.45 1.25 6.95
N PHE A 38 2.63 2.29 7.12
CA PHE A 38 2.91 3.46 7.92
C PHE A 38 2.01 3.55 9.16
N ASP A 39 2.29 4.52 10.02
CA ASP A 39 1.59 4.82 11.28
C ASP A 39 1.77 3.73 12.34
N PRO A 40 2.79 3.84 13.21
CA PRO A 40 3.05 2.83 14.21
C PRO A 40 1.98 2.83 15.29
N ARG A 41 1.66 1.61 15.76
CA ARG A 41 0.57 1.37 16.70
C ARG A 41 0.84 2.03 18.05
N GLY A 42 -0.06 2.90 18.48
CA GLY A 42 -0.05 3.50 19.82
C GLY A 42 1.08 4.51 20.06
N ILE A 43 1.68 5.06 19.00
CA ILE A 43 2.75 6.06 19.11
C ILE A 43 2.26 7.41 18.60
N LEU A 44 2.19 8.40 19.49
CA LEU A 44 1.72 9.76 19.16
C LEU A 44 2.74 10.57 18.36
N ASN A 45 4.05 10.36 18.60
CA ASN A 45 5.14 11.04 17.89
C ASN A 45 6.14 10.00 17.37
N PRO A 46 5.84 9.35 16.23
CA PRO A 46 6.71 8.34 15.66
C PRO A 46 8.08 8.89 15.24
N ASP A 47 9.08 8.02 15.24
CA ASP A 47 10.43 8.33 14.75
C ASP A 47 10.45 8.50 13.22
N LEU A 48 10.83 9.68 12.77
CA LEU A 48 10.92 10.03 11.35
C LEU A 48 12.05 9.30 10.62
N ASP A 49 13.14 8.96 11.32
CA ASP A 49 14.23 8.17 10.73
C ASP A 49 13.77 6.73 10.48
N ASN A 50 13.01 6.15 11.42
CA ASN A 50 12.40 4.84 11.24
C ASN A 50 11.40 4.83 10.08
N LEU A 51 10.54 5.87 9.97
CA LEU A 51 9.62 6.04 8.84
C LEU A 51 10.36 5.98 7.50
N ARG A 52 11.44 6.77 7.35
CA ARG A 52 12.25 6.80 6.13
C ARG A 52 12.85 5.42 5.83
N ARG A 53 13.42 4.75 6.85
CA ARG A 53 14.01 3.42 6.70
C ARG A 53 13.00 2.37 6.26
N VAL A 54 11.76 2.44 6.74
CA VAL A 54 10.66 1.55 6.33
C VAL A 54 10.32 1.80 4.85
N ALA A 55 10.15 3.06 4.44
CA ALA A 55 9.88 3.41 3.05
C ALA A 55 11.00 2.95 2.10
N GLU A 56 12.26 3.15 2.47
CA GLU A 56 13.44 2.71 1.70
C GLU A 56 13.55 1.18 1.61
N THR A 57 13.24 0.48 2.70
CA THR A 57 13.23 -0.98 2.74
C THR A 57 12.18 -1.52 1.78
N LEU A 58 10.95 -1.01 1.82
CA LEU A 58 9.87 -1.43 0.93
C LEU A 58 10.18 -1.13 -0.55
N LEU A 59 10.81 0.01 -0.84
CA LEU A 59 11.29 0.32 -2.20
C LEU A 59 12.35 -0.69 -2.67
N SER A 60 13.30 -1.04 -1.81
CA SER A 60 14.35 -2.02 -2.11
C SER A 60 13.77 -3.40 -2.37
N VAL A 61 12.80 -3.83 -1.57
CA VAL A 61 12.08 -5.11 -1.77
C VAL A 61 11.32 -5.10 -3.10
N LYS A 62 10.68 -3.98 -3.47
CA LYS A 62 10.01 -3.84 -4.77
C LYS A 62 10.98 -3.92 -5.94
N GLN A 63 12.16 -3.31 -5.82
CA GLN A 63 13.20 -3.38 -6.85
C GLN A 63 13.78 -4.80 -6.99
N GLN A 64 13.96 -5.51 -5.88
CA GLN A 64 14.47 -6.88 -5.88
C GLN A 64 13.47 -7.87 -6.50
N LEU A 65 12.20 -7.80 -6.10
CA LEU A 65 11.19 -8.79 -6.49
C LEU A 65 10.44 -8.44 -7.78
N GLY A 66 10.43 -7.17 -8.19
CA GLY A 66 9.78 -6.69 -9.41
C GLY A 66 8.30 -7.06 -9.45
N GLU A 67 7.88 -7.74 -10.51
CA GLU A 67 6.50 -8.19 -10.72
C GLU A 67 6.05 -9.32 -9.78
N ARG A 68 6.98 -9.97 -9.06
CA ARG A 68 6.61 -10.96 -8.04
C ARG A 68 6.01 -10.33 -6.79
N LEU A 69 6.28 -9.04 -6.55
CA LEU A 69 5.77 -8.31 -5.39
C LEU A 69 4.47 -7.58 -5.71
N HIS A 70 3.43 -7.92 -4.95
CA HIS A 70 2.14 -7.25 -4.92
C HIS A 70 2.01 -6.46 -3.61
N MET A 71 2.02 -5.15 -3.71
CA MET A 71 1.82 -4.25 -2.56
C MET A 71 0.36 -3.77 -2.58
N LEU A 72 -0.40 -4.12 -1.55
CA LEU A 72 -1.77 -3.66 -1.38
C LEU A 72 -1.79 -2.31 -0.64
N CYS A 73 -2.79 -1.49 -0.92
CA CYS A 73 -2.99 -0.23 -0.21
C CYS A 73 -3.92 -0.47 0.98
N GLY A 74 -3.38 -0.30 2.19
CA GLY A 74 -4.14 -0.31 3.43
C GLY A 74 -4.77 1.05 3.74
N ASN A 75 -5.63 1.08 4.75
CA ASN A 75 -6.29 2.32 5.14
C ASN A 75 -5.32 3.32 5.80
N HIS A 76 -4.18 2.87 6.33
CA HIS A 76 -3.13 3.76 6.84
C HIS A 76 -2.24 4.34 5.72
N ASP A 77 -2.24 3.75 4.53
CA ASP A 77 -1.44 4.25 3.40
C ASP A 77 -2.19 5.34 2.61
N LEU A 78 -3.51 5.23 2.52
CA LEU A 78 -4.37 6.14 1.74
C LEU A 78 -4.23 7.63 2.14
N PRO A 79 -4.15 8.00 3.42
CA PRO A 79 -3.99 9.41 3.80
C PRO A 79 -2.68 10.02 3.31
N TYR A 80 -1.57 9.27 3.33
CA TYR A 80 -0.30 9.71 2.79
C TYR A 80 -0.35 9.92 1.28
N TYR A 81 -1.03 9.03 0.55
CA TYR A 81 -1.29 9.21 -0.86
C TYR A 81 -2.14 10.47 -1.13
N ALA A 82 -3.18 10.72 -0.33
CA ALA A 82 -4.04 11.90 -0.46
C ALA A 82 -3.34 13.23 -0.12
N LEU A 83 -2.25 13.19 0.65
CA LEU A 83 -1.43 14.37 0.99
C LEU A 83 -0.37 14.70 -0.06
N ARG A 84 -0.05 13.81 -1.00
CA ARG A 84 0.99 14.06 -2.04
C ARG A 84 0.91 15.40 -2.76
N PRO A 85 -0.27 15.91 -3.16
CA PRO A 85 -0.35 17.14 -3.93
C PRO A 85 0.22 18.37 -3.21
N VAL A 86 0.30 18.34 -1.88
CA VAL A 86 0.90 19.42 -1.07
C VAL A 86 2.37 19.18 -0.71
N CYS A 87 2.86 17.94 -0.78
CA CYS A 87 4.28 17.64 -0.60
C CYS A 87 5.16 18.16 -1.76
N ARG A 88 4.56 18.44 -2.93
CA ARG A 88 5.26 19.05 -4.07
C ARG A 88 4.99 20.55 -4.12
N VAL A 89 6.02 21.32 -4.47
CA VAL A 89 5.91 22.76 -4.72
C VAL A 89 4.96 23.01 -5.91
N GLY A 90 3.67 23.18 -5.59
CA GLY A 90 2.60 23.58 -6.51
C GLY A 90 1.98 22.44 -7.32
N SER A 91 0.68 22.19 -7.10
CA SER A 91 -0.37 22.20 -8.15
C SER A 91 -1.66 21.43 -7.81
N GLY A 92 -1.86 20.91 -6.60
CA GLY A 92 -3.15 20.30 -6.23
C GLY A 92 -3.72 20.79 -4.90
N LYS A 93 -5.02 20.55 -4.69
CA LYS A 93 -5.67 20.75 -3.39
C LYS A 93 -5.55 19.44 -2.61
N PRO A 94 -4.98 19.45 -1.39
CA PRO A 94 -4.94 18.25 -0.57
C PRO A 94 -6.36 17.82 -0.21
N ASN A 95 -6.60 16.51 -0.09
CA ASN A 95 -7.77 16.04 0.63
C ASN A 95 -7.44 15.94 2.12
N THR A 96 -7.40 17.09 2.80
CA THR A 96 -7.09 17.19 4.23
C THR A 96 -8.12 16.49 5.12
N VAL A 97 -9.32 16.21 4.61
CA VAL A 97 -10.34 15.44 5.35
C VAL A 97 -9.84 14.03 5.61
N ILE A 98 -9.26 13.37 4.60
CA ILE A 98 -8.71 12.01 4.72
C ILE A 98 -7.48 12.01 5.64
N ALA A 99 -6.64 13.04 5.56
CA ALA A 99 -5.45 13.17 6.40
C ALA A 99 -5.75 13.26 7.90
N GLN A 100 -6.91 13.78 8.27
CA GLN A 100 -7.33 13.94 9.67
C GLN A 100 -7.85 12.65 10.30
N TRP A 101 -7.94 11.56 9.55
CA TRP A 101 -8.50 10.30 10.05
C TRP A 101 -7.53 9.50 10.94
N LEU A 102 -6.24 9.83 10.91
CA LEU A 102 -5.20 9.10 11.63
C LEU A 102 -4.40 10.03 12.54
N GLU A 103 -4.10 9.57 13.76
CA GLU A 103 -3.47 10.38 14.80
C GLU A 103 -2.04 10.82 14.45
N SER A 104 -1.30 9.97 13.72
CA SER A 104 0.11 10.19 13.39
C SER A 104 0.35 10.61 11.94
N THR A 105 -0.70 10.72 11.10
CA THR A 105 -0.54 11.21 9.72
C THR A 105 -0.30 12.72 9.70
N THR A 106 0.89 13.13 9.27
CA THR A 106 1.27 14.55 9.13
C THR A 106 1.82 14.84 7.73
N LEU A 107 1.83 16.13 7.35
CA LEU A 107 2.44 16.57 6.08
C LEU A 107 3.94 16.23 6.04
N GLU A 108 4.66 16.46 7.13
CA GLU A 108 6.10 16.16 7.24
C GLU A 108 6.38 14.66 6.98
N ARG A 109 5.57 13.78 7.57
CA ARG A 109 5.67 12.33 7.34
C ARG A 109 5.35 11.98 5.89
N ALA A 110 4.33 12.60 5.31
CA ALA A 110 4.02 12.44 3.89
C ALA A 110 5.17 12.91 2.98
N GLU A 111 5.82 14.03 3.29
CA GLU A 111 6.98 14.54 2.54
C GLU A 111 8.15 13.54 2.58
N ILE A 112 8.47 13.00 3.75
CA ILE A 112 9.52 11.98 3.91
C ILE A 112 9.23 10.74 3.07
N ILE A 113 7.99 10.24 3.08
CA ILE A 113 7.63 9.08 2.25
C ILE A 113 7.75 9.44 0.76
N ASN A 114 7.33 10.64 0.36
CA ASN A 114 7.35 11.07 -1.05
C ASN A 114 8.74 11.43 -1.59
N ASP A 115 9.72 11.67 -0.72
CA ASP A 115 11.13 11.73 -1.11
C ASP A 115 11.65 10.36 -1.58
N VAL A 116 11.05 9.28 -1.08
CA VAL A 116 11.46 7.89 -1.36
C VAL A 116 10.55 7.25 -2.41
N TRP A 117 9.23 7.42 -2.29
CA TRP A 117 8.21 6.82 -3.16
C TRP A 117 7.72 7.83 -4.18
N ASP A 118 8.06 7.60 -5.45
CA ASP A 118 7.61 8.44 -6.54
C ASP A 118 6.13 8.20 -6.93
N ASP A 119 5.63 8.96 -7.91
CA ASP A 119 4.26 8.78 -8.43
C ASP A 119 3.97 7.36 -8.88
N LEU A 120 4.96 6.73 -9.52
CA LEU A 120 4.80 5.43 -10.13
C LEU A 120 4.69 4.36 -9.05
N PHE A 121 5.51 4.46 -8.00
CA PHE A 121 5.46 3.57 -6.85
C PHE A 121 4.07 3.59 -6.21
N TRP A 122 3.54 4.77 -5.89
CA TRP A 122 2.23 4.89 -5.30
C TRP A 122 1.11 4.38 -6.21
N ARG A 123 1.18 4.65 -7.52
CA ARG A 123 0.20 4.15 -8.50
C ARG A 123 0.23 2.63 -8.68
N ASN A 124 1.33 1.99 -8.30
CA ASN A 124 1.48 0.54 -8.33
C ASN A 124 0.90 -0.16 -7.10
N LEU A 125 0.47 0.58 -6.07
CA LEU A 125 -0.30 -0.01 -4.97
C LEU A 125 -1.66 -0.48 -5.47
N LYS A 126 -2.07 -1.68 -5.05
CA LYS A 126 -3.28 -2.35 -5.52
C LYS A 126 -4.35 -2.34 -4.43
N GLY A 127 -5.63 -2.22 -4.80
CA GLY A 127 -6.72 -2.43 -3.85
C GLY A 127 -6.91 -3.91 -3.50
N ALA A 128 -6.52 -4.80 -4.41
CA ALA A 128 -6.57 -6.25 -4.25
C ALA A 128 -5.65 -6.95 -5.26
N VAL A 129 -5.37 -8.23 -5.04
CA VAL A 129 -4.74 -9.11 -6.05
C VAL A 129 -5.41 -10.48 -6.06
N LEU A 130 -5.63 -11.05 -7.24
CA LEU A 130 -6.15 -12.41 -7.43
C LEU A 130 -5.00 -13.32 -7.85
N LEU A 131 -4.64 -14.30 -7.01
CA LEU A 131 -3.55 -15.27 -7.26
C LEU A 131 -4.04 -16.68 -6.92
N ASP A 132 -3.93 -17.61 -7.85
CA ASP A 132 -4.31 -19.03 -7.68
C ASP A 132 -5.71 -19.24 -7.06
N GLY A 133 -6.67 -18.46 -7.55
CA GLY A 133 -8.07 -18.51 -7.08
C GLY A 133 -8.32 -17.81 -5.75
N TRP A 134 -7.29 -17.30 -5.07
CA TRP A 134 -7.42 -16.53 -3.84
C TRP A 134 -7.40 -15.03 -4.12
N LEU A 135 -8.39 -14.33 -3.59
CA LEU A 135 -8.46 -12.87 -3.62
C LEU A 135 -7.88 -12.33 -2.31
N PHE A 136 -6.81 -11.53 -2.44
CA PHE A 136 -6.19 -10.83 -1.33
C PHE A 136 -6.58 -9.35 -1.41
N SER A 137 -6.95 -8.80 -0.26
CA SER A 137 -7.29 -7.38 -0.06
C SER A 137 -6.89 -7.04 1.37
N HIS A 138 -6.63 -5.75 1.66
CA HIS A 138 -6.29 -5.33 3.01
C HIS A 138 -7.42 -5.67 4.02
N ALA A 139 -8.65 -5.20 3.77
CA ALA A 139 -9.78 -5.34 4.70
C ALA A 139 -11.04 -6.00 4.10
N GLY A 140 -10.96 -6.52 2.87
CA GLY A 140 -12.09 -7.08 2.12
C GLY A 140 -12.55 -6.19 0.98
N ILE A 141 -13.50 -6.70 0.18
CA ILE A 141 -14.14 -5.95 -0.91
C ILE A 141 -15.64 -5.85 -0.64
N HIS A 142 -16.16 -4.62 -0.66
CA HIS A 142 -17.59 -4.38 -0.49
C HIS A 142 -18.40 -5.03 -1.64
N PRO A 143 -19.59 -5.62 -1.39
CA PRO A 143 -20.38 -6.31 -2.41
C PRO A 143 -20.69 -5.48 -3.68
N ASP A 144 -20.81 -4.16 -3.56
CA ASP A 144 -21.03 -3.28 -4.71
C ASP A 144 -19.84 -3.27 -5.69
N TYR A 145 -18.64 -3.54 -5.20
CA TYR A 145 -17.43 -3.69 -6.00
C TYR A 145 -17.08 -5.15 -6.29
N TRP A 146 -17.88 -6.10 -5.80
CA TRP A 146 -17.78 -7.53 -6.11
C TRP A 146 -19.16 -8.17 -6.33
N PRO A 147 -19.91 -7.71 -7.36
CA PRO A 147 -21.30 -8.11 -7.53
C PRO A 147 -21.43 -9.59 -7.89
N LYS A 148 -22.50 -10.21 -7.38
CA LYS A 148 -22.90 -11.57 -7.76
C LYS A 148 -23.37 -11.61 -9.22
N GLY A 149 -23.22 -12.75 -9.89
CA GLY A 149 -23.75 -12.98 -11.23
C GLY A 149 -22.82 -12.60 -12.39
N LEU A 150 -21.56 -12.25 -12.11
CA LEU A 150 -20.51 -12.19 -13.13
C LEU A 150 -20.10 -13.61 -13.57
N SER A 151 -19.61 -13.74 -14.80
CA SER A 151 -19.24 -15.01 -15.44
C SER A 151 -18.11 -15.76 -14.73
N GLY A 152 -17.31 -15.07 -13.91
CA GLY A 152 -16.36 -15.70 -12.99
C GLY A 152 -15.61 -14.70 -12.09
N PRO A 153 -14.77 -15.19 -11.15
CA PRO A 153 -13.97 -14.36 -10.26
C PRO A 153 -12.99 -13.41 -10.97
N LEU A 154 -12.52 -13.78 -12.17
CA LEU A 154 -11.60 -12.95 -12.95
C LEU A 154 -12.29 -11.68 -13.46
N ASP A 155 -13.52 -11.79 -13.98
CA ASP A 155 -14.27 -10.61 -14.46
C ASP A 155 -14.59 -9.65 -13.31
N ALA A 156 -14.93 -10.19 -12.13
CA ALA A 156 -15.14 -9.40 -10.92
C ALA A 156 -13.86 -8.68 -10.50
N TYR A 157 -12.72 -9.37 -10.55
CA TYR A 157 -11.41 -8.82 -10.26
C TYR A 157 -11.03 -7.70 -11.24
N GLU A 158 -11.14 -7.92 -12.55
CA GLU A 158 -10.78 -6.93 -13.57
C GLU A 158 -11.62 -5.66 -13.43
N ARG A 159 -12.93 -5.82 -13.17
CA ARG A 159 -13.82 -4.70 -12.89
C ARG A 159 -13.41 -3.95 -11.62
N PHE A 160 -13.13 -4.67 -10.54
CA PHE A 160 -12.64 -4.06 -9.30
C PHE A 160 -11.33 -3.28 -9.53
N GLN A 161 -10.38 -3.86 -10.26
CA GLN A 161 -9.10 -3.20 -10.57
C GLN A 161 -9.30 -1.92 -11.37
N GLN A 162 -10.27 -1.89 -12.29
CA GLN A 162 -10.60 -0.66 -13.01
C GLN A 162 -11.16 0.41 -12.06
N HIS A 163 -12.13 0.05 -11.21
CA HIS A 163 -12.66 0.97 -10.21
C HIS A 163 -11.57 1.50 -9.26
N TRP A 164 -10.64 0.65 -8.83
CA TRP A 164 -9.50 1.05 -8.01
C TRP A 164 -8.61 2.08 -8.71
N ARG A 165 -8.24 1.82 -9.98
CA ARG A 165 -7.43 2.76 -10.77
C ARG A 165 -8.12 4.10 -10.94
N ASP A 166 -9.41 4.09 -11.23
CA ASP A 166 -10.20 5.31 -11.40
C ASP A 166 -10.25 6.10 -10.08
N ALA A 167 -10.52 5.42 -8.95
CA ALA A 167 -10.53 6.05 -7.63
C ALA A 167 -9.17 6.68 -7.28
N MET A 168 -8.06 5.94 -7.46
CA MET A 168 -6.71 6.44 -7.20
C MET A 168 -6.35 7.62 -8.10
N ALA A 169 -6.78 7.63 -9.37
CA ALA A 169 -6.58 8.77 -10.26
C ALA A 169 -7.35 10.02 -9.80
N THR A 170 -8.55 9.85 -9.22
CA THR A 170 -9.37 10.96 -8.74
C THR A 170 -8.95 11.55 -7.40
N LEU A 171 -8.16 10.84 -6.59
CA LEU A 171 -7.63 11.39 -5.33
C LEU A 171 -6.71 12.62 -5.53
N PHE A 172 -6.32 12.88 -6.79
CA PHE A 172 -5.53 14.05 -7.20
C PHE A 172 -6.29 15.09 -8.05
N GLY A 173 -7.55 14.83 -8.38
CA GLY A 173 -8.38 15.63 -9.30
C GLY A 173 -9.07 16.82 -8.65
#